data_AF-R4UL49-F1
#
_entry.id   AF-R4UL49-F1
#
_cell.length_a   1.000
_cell.length_b   1.000
_cell.length_c   1.000
_cell.angle_alpha   90.00
_cell.angle_beta   90.00
_cell.angle_gamma   90.00
#
_symmetry.space_group_name_H-M   'P 1'
#
loop_
_entity.id
_entity.type
_entity.pdbx_description
1 polymer ?
#
loop_
_entity_poly.entity_id
_entity_poly.type
_entity_poly.pdbx_seq_one_letter_code
_entity_poly.pdbx_strand_id
1 'polypeptide(L)'
;MNGLLSDILLSLDDRFLYFSNWLHGDVRQYDISDPKNPRLVGQIFLGGSIQSDGPVKVTEDKELKEQPQPVFVKEQRLYGSPQMLQLSLDGKRLYVTSSLFSPWDKQFYPDVVNKGAFLLLLDVDTDKGGLTLNPDFFVDFGQEPDGPVLAHEIRYPGGDCTSDIWLVENGTN
;
A
#
# COMPACT_ATOMS: atom_id res chain seq x y z
N MET A 1 -17.22 2.53 -9.98
CA MET A 1 -15.96 1.94 -10.47
C MET A 1 -15.53 0.91 -9.45
N ASN A 2 -15.27 -0.34 -9.87
CA ASN A 2 -14.79 -1.36 -8.93
C ASN A 2 -13.36 -1.02 -8.47
N GLY A 3 -13.01 -1.44 -7.26
CA GLY A 3 -11.62 -1.44 -6.83
C GLY A 3 -10.80 -2.47 -7.61
N LEU A 4 -9.47 -2.35 -7.53
CA LEU A 4 -8.55 -3.40 -7.97
C LEU A 4 -7.66 -3.75 -6.78
N LEU A 5 -8.07 -4.77 -6.04
CA LEU A 5 -7.25 -5.37 -4.98
C LEU A 5 -6.09 -6.11 -5.63
N SER A 6 -4.90 -5.52 -5.60
CA SER A 6 -3.75 -6.05 -6.33
C SER A 6 -2.75 -6.81 -5.47
N ASP A 7 -2.70 -6.51 -4.18
CA ASP A 7 -1.81 -7.18 -3.22
C ASP A 7 -2.50 -7.36 -1.87
N ILE A 8 -2.14 -8.43 -1.17
CA ILE A 8 -2.63 -8.76 0.16
C ILE A 8 -1.49 -9.24 1.04
N LEU A 9 -1.53 -8.91 2.32
CA LEU A 9 -0.49 -9.28 3.27
C LEU A 9 -1.08 -9.54 4.66
N LEU A 10 -0.55 -10.54 5.36
CA LEU A 10 -0.89 -10.82 6.75
C LEU A 10 0.24 -10.37 7.69
N SER A 11 -0.13 -9.88 8.87
CA SER A 11 0.85 -9.70 9.94
C SER A 11 1.31 -11.05 10.48
N LEU A 12 2.54 -11.10 10.99
CA LEU A 12 3.16 -12.34 11.47
C LEU A 12 2.42 -13.01 12.64
N ASP A 13 1.66 -12.22 13.40
CA ASP A 13 0.81 -12.69 14.50
C ASP A 13 -0.61 -13.09 14.05
N ASP A 14 -0.85 -13.18 12.73
CA ASP A 14 -2.14 -13.49 12.09
C ASP A 14 -3.31 -12.58 12.51
N ARG A 15 -3.03 -11.41 13.08
CA ARG A 15 -4.05 -10.51 13.61
C ARG A 15 -4.57 -9.51 12.59
N PHE A 16 -3.72 -9.04 11.68
CA PHE A 16 -4.07 -8.01 10.71
C PHE A 16 -3.91 -8.48 9.28
N LEU A 17 -4.91 -8.18 8.45
CA LEU A 17 -4.88 -8.30 7.00
C LEU A 17 -4.72 -6.90 6.39
N TYR A 18 -3.77 -6.75 5.49
CA TYR A 18 -3.56 -5.56 4.69
C TYR A 18 -3.88 -5.85 3.24
N PHE A 19 -4.38 -4.85 2.53
CA PHE A 19 -4.45 -4.91 1.07
C PHE A 19 -4.29 -3.54 0.44
N SER A 20 -3.83 -3.53 -0.80
CA SER A 20 -3.80 -2.34 -1.65
C SER A 20 -4.92 -2.39 -2.69
N ASN A 21 -5.67 -1.31 -2.79
CA ASN A 21 -6.71 -1.13 -3.80
C ASN A 21 -6.20 -0.16 -4.86
N TRP A 22 -5.42 -0.70 -5.78
CA TRP A 22 -4.60 0.04 -6.74
C TRP A 22 -5.41 0.97 -7.66
N LEU A 23 -6.68 0.69 -7.95
CA LEU A 23 -7.49 1.61 -8.75
C LEU A 23 -8.06 2.79 -7.94
N HIS A 24 -8.40 2.56 -6.67
CA HIS A 24 -8.97 3.62 -5.83
C HIS A 24 -7.89 4.43 -5.12
N GLY A 25 -6.74 3.85 -4.84
CA GLY A 25 -5.64 4.60 -4.23
C GLY A 25 -5.39 4.33 -2.76
N ASP A 26 -6.11 3.41 -2.13
CA ASP A 26 -6.01 3.18 -0.70
C ASP A 26 -5.33 1.88 -0.30
N VAL A 27 -4.63 1.94 0.83
CA VAL A 27 -4.22 0.77 1.62
C VAL A 27 -5.20 0.64 2.77
N ARG A 28 -5.68 -0.59 3.00
CA ARG A 28 -6.56 -0.90 4.14
C ARG A 28 -5.91 -1.89 5.08
N GLN A 29 -6.28 -1.77 6.35
CA GLN A 29 -5.91 -2.68 7.43
C GLN A 29 -7.20 -3.20 8.09
N TYR A 30 -7.33 -4.51 8.16
CA TYR A 30 -8.42 -5.21 8.82
C TYR A 30 -7.89 -6.00 10.01
N ASP A 31 -8.56 -5.86 11.15
CA ASP A 31 -8.42 -6.78 12.28
C ASP A 31 -9.18 -8.07 11.94
N ILE A 32 -8.44 -9.18 11.89
CA ILE A 32 -8.92 -10.52 11.55
C ILE A 32 -8.75 -11.48 12.74
N SER A 33 -8.70 -10.97 13.97
CA SER A 33 -8.72 -11.81 15.19
C SER A 33 -9.90 -12.80 15.20
N ASP A 34 -11.00 -12.43 14.54
CA ASP A 34 -12.04 -13.35 14.07
C ASP A 34 -12.08 -13.35 12.53
N PRO A 35 -11.49 -14.35 11.86
CA PRO A 35 -11.43 -14.40 10.40
C PRO A 35 -12.81 -14.47 9.72
N LYS A 36 -13.87 -14.84 10.44
CA LYS A 36 -15.24 -14.85 9.90
C LYS A 36 -15.88 -13.47 9.91
N ASN A 37 -15.37 -12.55 10.72
CA ASN A 37 -15.88 -11.19 10.87
C ASN A 37 -14.76 -10.14 10.82
N PRO A 38 -14.04 -9.99 9.68
CA PRO A 38 -13.00 -8.98 9.54
C PRO A 38 -13.53 -7.56 9.79
N ARG A 39 -12.77 -6.76 10.54
CA ARG A 39 -13.14 -5.38 10.90
C ARG A 39 -12.13 -4.39 10.34
N LEU A 40 -12.59 -3.43 9.53
CA LEU A 40 -11.73 -2.34 9.05
C LEU A 40 -11.27 -1.48 10.25
N VAL A 41 -9.95 -1.35 10.42
CA VAL A 41 -9.32 -0.61 11.53
C VAL A 41 -8.35 0.47 11.05
N GLY A 42 -7.96 0.46 9.78
CA GLY A 42 -7.13 1.50 9.18
C GLY A 42 -7.38 1.63 7.68
N GLN A 43 -7.30 2.85 7.18
CA GLN A 43 -7.38 3.17 5.76
C GLN A 43 -6.55 4.43 5.51
N ILE A 44 -5.76 4.43 4.44
CA ILE A 44 -5.03 5.61 3.99
C ILE A 44 -4.99 5.67 2.47
N PHE A 45 -5.27 6.85 1.91
CA PHE A 45 -5.15 7.12 0.48
C PHE A 45 -3.74 7.61 0.17
N LEU A 46 -3.10 7.01 -0.85
CA LEU A 46 -1.73 7.27 -1.30
C LEU A 46 -1.70 7.49 -2.82
N GLY A 47 -2.69 8.18 -3.37
CA GLY A 47 -2.86 8.36 -4.81
C GLY A 47 -4.21 7.84 -5.29
N GLY A 48 -4.23 7.21 -6.46
CA GLY A 48 -5.39 6.57 -7.06
C GLY A 48 -6.20 7.46 -8.00
N SER A 49 -7.10 6.83 -8.76
CA SER A 49 -7.84 7.55 -9.81
C SER A 49 -9.00 8.38 -9.26
N ILE A 50 -9.45 8.09 -8.04
CA ILE A 50 -10.59 8.78 -7.41
C ILE A 50 -10.18 9.99 -6.57
N GLN A 51 -8.91 10.42 -6.61
CA GLN A 51 -8.52 11.68 -6.00
C GLN A 51 -9.33 12.85 -6.57
N SER A 52 -9.50 13.92 -5.80
CA SER A 52 -10.32 15.06 -6.17
C SER A 52 -9.84 15.79 -7.43
N ASP A 53 -8.56 15.66 -7.78
CA ASP A 53 -7.93 16.14 -9.03
C ASP A 53 -7.70 15.02 -10.06
N GLY A 54 -8.17 13.80 -9.77
CA GLY A 54 -7.98 12.61 -10.59
C GLY A 54 -8.90 12.57 -11.82
N PRO A 55 -8.68 11.59 -12.71
CA PRO A 55 -9.47 11.45 -13.94
C PRO A 55 -10.91 10.95 -13.70
N VAL A 56 -11.22 10.48 -12.49
CA VAL A 56 -12.53 9.91 -12.15
C VAL A 56 -13.30 10.85 -11.24
N LYS A 57 -14.50 11.25 -11.67
CA LYS A 57 -15.48 11.93 -10.83
C LYS A 57 -16.34 10.89 -10.11
N VAL A 58 -16.33 10.91 -8.79
CA VAL A 58 -17.19 10.04 -7.97
C VAL A 58 -18.55 10.68 -7.82
N THR A 59 -19.61 9.99 -8.27
CA THR A 59 -21.00 10.50 -8.21
C THR A 59 -21.79 9.94 -7.03
N GLU A 60 -21.38 8.80 -6.49
CA GLU A 60 -21.94 8.17 -5.29
C GLU A 60 -20.80 7.42 -4.60
N ASP A 61 -20.66 7.64 -3.30
CA ASP A 61 -19.74 6.92 -2.42
C ASP A 61 -20.49 6.61 -1.11
N LYS A 62 -20.38 5.36 -0.66
CA LYS A 62 -21.03 4.89 0.57
C LYS A 62 -20.08 4.91 1.77
N GLU A 63 -18.79 5.01 1.51
CA GLU A 63 -17.72 4.97 2.50
C GLU A 63 -17.21 6.39 2.78
N LEU A 64 -16.93 7.17 1.74
CA LEU A 64 -16.40 8.53 1.86
C LEU A 64 -17.45 9.61 1.66
N LYS A 65 -17.28 10.73 2.35
CA LYS A 65 -18.11 11.94 2.16
C LYS A 65 -17.66 12.77 0.96
N GLU A 66 -16.37 12.73 0.65
CA GLU A 66 -15.73 13.49 -0.42
C GLU A 66 -14.57 12.69 -1.02
N GLN A 67 -14.21 13.04 -2.26
CA GLN A 67 -13.06 12.42 -2.93
C GLN A 67 -11.75 12.74 -2.17
N PRO A 68 -10.84 11.76 -2.02
CA PRO A 68 -9.57 11.95 -1.33
C PRO A 68 -8.73 13.07 -1.95
N GLN A 69 -8.01 13.82 -1.12
CA GLN A 69 -7.12 14.85 -1.62
C GLN A 69 -5.84 14.27 -2.24
N PRO A 70 -5.19 15.02 -3.15
CA PRO A 70 -3.81 14.83 -3.54
C PRO A 70 -2.87 14.61 -2.35
N VAL A 71 -1.94 13.68 -2.48
CA VAL A 71 -0.97 13.37 -1.43
C VAL A 71 0.39 13.96 -1.80
N PHE A 72 1.01 14.61 -0.83
CA PHE A 72 2.34 15.20 -0.97
C PHE A 72 3.26 14.66 0.13
N VAL A 73 4.49 14.31 -0.24
CA VAL A 73 5.54 13.87 0.68
C VAL A 73 6.80 14.63 0.36
N LYS A 74 7.39 15.29 1.36
CA LYS A 74 8.56 16.18 1.16
C LYS A 74 8.36 17.16 0.00
N GLU A 75 7.19 17.81 -0.04
CA GLU A 75 6.76 18.77 -1.07
C GLU A 75 6.57 18.17 -2.49
N GLN A 76 6.79 16.87 -2.68
CA GLN A 76 6.56 16.20 -3.95
C GLN A 76 5.17 15.59 -4.03
N ARG A 77 4.50 15.78 -5.17
CA ARG A 77 3.20 15.15 -5.48
C ARG A 77 3.40 13.66 -5.73
N LEU A 78 2.65 12.82 -5.01
CA LEU A 78 2.57 11.40 -5.33
C LEU A 78 1.73 11.19 -6.58
N TYR A 79 2.28 10.46 -7.55
CA TYR A 79 1.58 9.98 -8.73
C TYR A 79 1.44 8.47 -8.67
N GLY A 80 0.38 7.94 -9.27
CA GLY A 80 0.06 6.51 -9.20
C GLY A 80 -0.80 6.18 -8.00
N SER A 81 -0.56 5.00 -7.44
CA SER A 81 -1.42 4.37 -6.46
C SER A 81 -0.66 3.28 -5.69
N PRO A 82 -0.98 2.98 -4.43
CA PRO A 82 -0.35 1.89 -3.68
C PRO A 82 -0.57 0.54 -4.37
N GLN A 83 0.50 -0.25 -4.48
CA GLN A 83 0.52 -1.57 -5.11
C GLN A 83 1.13 -2.62 -4.18
N MET A 84 2.43 -2.94 -4.25
CA MET A 84 3.00 -3.96 -3.36
C MET A 84 3.09 -3.42 -1.94
N LEU A 85 2.82 -4.31 -0.99
CA LEU A 85 2.89 -4.10 0.44
C LEU A 85 3.95 -5.02 1.03
N GLN A 86 4.78 -4.49 1.92
CA GLN A 86 5.70 -5.31 2.70
C GLN A 86 5.75 -4.85 4.15
N LEU A 87 5.41 -5.76 5.07
CA LEU A 87 5.35 -5.47 6.50
C LEU A 87 6.62 -5.95 7.19
N SER A 88 7.11 -5.17 8.16
CA SER A 88 8.15 -5.62 9.07
C SER A 88 7.66 -6.74 9.99
N LEU A 89 8.58 -7.62 10.42
CA LEU A 89 8.27 -8.75 11.29
C LEU A 89 7.61 -8.36 12.63
N ASP A 90 7.92 -7.16 13.14
CA ASP A 90 7.28 -6.61 14.34
C ASP A 90 5.92 -5.94 14.08
N GLY A 91 5.46 -5.91 12.83
CA GLY A 91 4.17 -5.39 12.42
C GLY A 91 4.03 -3.87 12.41
N LYS A 92 5.09 -3.12 12.74
CA LYS A 92 5.01 -1.65 12.97
C LYS A 92 5.26 -0.79 11.74
N ARG A 93 5.85 -1.35 10.68
CA ARG A 93 6.30 -0.63 9.49
C ARG A 93 5.77 -1.34 8.26
N LEU A 94 4.91 -0.67 7.51
CA LEU A 94 4.35 -1.17 6.25
C LEU A 94 4.90 -0.33 5.10
N TYR A 95 5.74 -0.94 4.27
CA TYR A 95 6.31 -0.30 3.09
C TYR A 95 5.40 -0.51 1.88
N VAL A 96 5.34 0.50 1.02
CA VAL A 96 4.39 0.54 -0.10
C VAL A 96 5.08 1.05 -1.35
N THR A 97 4.98 0.32 -2.46
CA THR A 97 5.40 0.76 -3.81
C THR A 97 4.19 0.99 -4.71
N SER A 98 4.40 1.48 -5.94
CA SER A 98 3.31 1.98 -6.78
C SER A 98 3.10 1.30 -8.14
N SER A 99 4.08 0.57 -8.67
CA SER A 99 3.97 -0.05 -10.00
C SER A 99 3.27 -1.40 -9.91
N LEU A 100 2.31 -1.68 -10.80
CA LEU A 100 1.67 -2.98 -10.93
C LEU A 100 2.31 -3.79 -12.06
N PHE A 101 2.23 -3.22 -13.27
CA PHE A 101 2.70 -3.85 -14.50
C PHE A 101 2.73 -2.77 -15.58
N SER A 102 3.87 -2.58 -16.25
CA SER A 102 4.13 -1.37 -17.04
C SER A 102 3.07 -1.01 -18.10
N PRO A 103 2.43 -1.95 -18.84
CA PRO A 103 1.32 -1.61 -19.74
C PRO A 103 0.08 -1.10 -19.00
N TRP A 104 -0.22 -1.63 -17.82
CA TRP A 104 -1.35 -1.20 -16.99
C TRP A 104 -1.04 0.13 -16.32
N ASP A 105 0.17 0.31 -15.80
CA ASP A 105 0.64 1.58 -15.26
C ASP A 105 0.48 2.68 -16.31
N LYS A 106 0.92 2.42 -17.55
CA LYS A 106 0.77 3.36 -18.67
C LYS A 106 -0.70 3.69 -18.99
N GLN A 107 -1.60 2.71 -18.87
CA GLN A 107 -3.01 2.88 -19.19
C GLN A 107 -3.77 3.65 -18.10
N PHE A 108 -3.54 3.33 -16.83
CA PHE A 108 -4.33 3.84 -15.71
C PHE A 108 -3.65 5.01 -14.98
N TYR A 109 -2.32 5.01 -14.91
CA TYR A 109 -1.51 6.02 -14.24
C TYR A 109 -0.29 6.43 -15.08
N PRO A 110 -0.50 7.03 -16.27
CA PRO A 110 0.60 7.37 -17.19
C PRO A 110 1.68 8.28 -16.58
N ASP A 111 1.32 9.09 -15.57
CA ASP A 111 2.28 9.90 -14.83
C ASP A 111 3.35 9.06 -14.11
N VAL A 112 3.03 7.86 -13.61
CA VAL A 112 4.02 6.98 -12.94
C VAL A 112 5.12 6.56 -13.90
N VAL A 113 4.78 6.30 -15.17
CA VAL A 113 5.75 5.93 -16.20
C VAL A 113 6.68 7.10 -16.54
N ASN A 114 6.19 8.33 -16.44
CA ASN A 114 6.96 9.53 -16.80
C ASN A 114 7.69 10.18 -15.61
N LYS A 115 7.22 9.95 -14.39
CA LYS A 115 7.71 10.61 -13.17
C LYS A 115 8.32 9.66 -12.16
N GLY A 116 8.15 8.35 -12.35
CA GLY A 116 8.73 7.31 -11.52
C GLY A 116 7.74 6.78 -10.50
N ALA A 117 8.04 5.57 -10.03
CA ALA A 117 7.38 4.99 -8.88
C ALA A 117 7.85 5.66 -7.58
N PHE A 118 7.24 5.26 -6.48
CA PHE A 118 7.70 5.61 -5.15
C PHE A 118 7.90 4.37 -4.27
N LEU A 119 8.64 4.54 -3.19
CA LEU A 119 8.56 3.68 -2.01
C LEU A 119 8.29 4.57 -0.78
N LEU A 120 7.20 4.25 -0.09
CA LEU A 120 6.73 4.94 1.11
C LEU A 120 6.81 4.01 2.33
N LEU A 121 6.73 4.61 3.51
CA LEU A 121 6.60 3.91 4.77
C LEU A 121 5.33 4.41 5.48
N LEU A 122 4.51 3.45 5.92
CA LEU A 122 3.40 3.69 6.83
C LEU A 122 3.77 3.18 8.23
N ASP A 123 3.56 4.04 9.22
CA ASP A 123 3.58 3.64 10.63
C ASP A 123 2.25 2.97 10.97
N VAL A 124 2.33 1.78 11.57
CA VAL A 124 1.18 0.94 11.90
C VAL A 124 0.93 0.94 13.42
N ASP A 125 -0.28 1.28 13.84
CA ASP A 125 -0.72 1.07 15.23
C ASP A 125 -1.12 -0.41 15.41
N THR A 126 -0.22 -1.20 16.00
CA THR A 126 -0.43 -2.63 16.24
C THR A 126 -1.39 -2.92 17.39
N ASP A 127 -1.70 -1.95 18.25
CA ASP A 127 -2.57 -2.15 19.40
C ASP A 127 -4.04 -1.97 19.01
N LYS A 128 -4.36 -0.87 18.34
CA LYS A 128 -5.74 -0.50 17.97
C LYS A 128 -6.06 -0.69 16.48
N GLY A 129 -5.03 -0.82 15.64
CA GLY A 129 -5.14 -0.61 14.21
C GLY A 129 -5.08 0.88 13.86
N GLY A 130 -4.64 1.17 12.65
CA GLY A 130 -4.41 2.52 12.15
C GLY A 130 -3.16 2.56 11.29
N LEU A 131 -3.24 3.35 10.20
CA LEU A 131 -2.15 3.57 9.27
C LEU A 131 -1.87 5.08 9.20
N THR A 132 -0.62 5.47 9.36
CA THR A 132 -0.19 6.87 9.19
C THR A 132 1.00 6.92 8.25
N LEU A 133 0.99 7.85 7.30
CA LEU A 133 2.13 8.05 6.42
C LEU A 133 3.30 8.65 7.21
N ASN A 134 4.46 8.00 7.15
CA ASN A 134 5.67 8.50 7.77
C ASN A 134 6.29 9.62 6.90
N PRO A 135 6.35 10.88 7.36
CA PRO A 135 6.79 12.01 6.54
C PRO A 135 8.31 12.03 6.30
N ASP A 136 9.08 11.30 7.11
CA ASP A 136 10.54 11.31 7.08
C ASP A 136 11.11 10.31 6.07
N PHE A 137 10.32 9.30 5.68
CA PHE A 137 10.73 8.26 4.76
C PHE A 137 10.00 8.38 3.41
N PHE A 138 10.78 8.54 2.35
CA PHE A 138 10.30 8.57 0.98
C PHE A 138 11.47 8.34 0.02
N VAL A 139 11.30 7.39 -0.89
CA VAL A 139 12.23 7.12 -1.99
C VAL A 139 11.51 7.44 -3.30
N ASP A 140 12.07 8.40 -4.03
CA ASP A 140 11.61 8.87 -5.34
C ASP A 140 12.39 8.14 -6.43
N PHE A 141 11.74 7.21 -7.13
CA PHE A 141 12.33 6.47 -8.25
C PHE A 141 12.27 7.23 -9.58
N GLY A 142 11.81 8.49 -9.58
CA GLY A 142 11.85 9.38 -10.72
C GLY A 142 13.22 9.97 -11.02
N GLN A 143 14.11 10.00 -10.03
CA GLN A 143 15.43 10.65 -10.09
C GLN A 143 16.58 9.65 -10.33
N GLU A 144 16.28 8.43 -10.78
CA GLU A 144 17.30 7.44 -11.09
C GLU A 144 18.17 7.88 -12.30
N PRO A 145 19.46 7.45 -12.37
CA PRO A 145 20.42 7.97 -13.35
C PRO A 145 19.99 7.86 -14.83
N ASP A 146 19.26 6.79 -15.17
CA ASP A 146 18.80 6.50 -16.53
C ASP A 146 17.32 6.86 -16.76
N GLY A 147 16.74 7.63 -15.84
CA GLY A 147 15.36 8.08 -15.87
C GLY A 147 14.43 7.25 -14.96
N PRO A 148 13.12 7.57 -14.99
CA PRO A 148 12.14 7.02 -14.06
C PRO A 148 12.06 5.48 -14.06
N VAL A 149 12.05 4.86 -12.87
CA VAL A 149 11.89 3.41 -12.73
C VAL A 149 10.59 3.02 -12.02
N LEU A 150 10.17 1.78 -12.29
CA LEU A 150 8.89 1.21 -11.86
C LEU A 150 9.12 0.18 -10.73
N ALA A 151 9.22 0.67 -9.50
CA ALA A 151 9.42 -0.18 -8.33
C ALA A 151 8.17 -1.02 -8.01
N HIS A 152 8.40 -2.33 -7.84
CA HIS A 152 7.37 -3.33 -7.60
C HIS A 152 7.57 -3.99 -6.23
N GLU A 153 8.18 -5.17 -6.15
CA GLU A 153 8.30 -5.92 -4.89
C GLU A 153 9.44 -5.43 -3.98
N ILE A 154 9.23 -5.58 -2.67
CA ILE A 154 10.17 -5.22 -1.61
C ILE A 154 10.53 -6.49 -0.86
N ARG A 155 11.81 -6.74 -0.61
CA ARG A 155 12.27 -7.89 0.18
C ARG A 155 13.24 -7.47 1.27
N TYR A 156 13.05 -7.98 2.47
CA TYR A 156 13.88 -7.59 3.61
C TYR A 156 15.12 -8.49 3.70
N PRO A 157 16.29 -7.91 4.04
CA PRO A 157 17.44 -8.72 4.42
C PRO A 157 17.11 -9.56 5.65
N GLY A 158 17.08 -10.88 5.50
CA GLY A 158 16.81 -11.82 6.60
C GLY A 158 15.36 -12.32 6.71
N GLY A 159 14.50 -12.01 5.72
CA GLY A 159 13.14 -12.53 5.65
C GLY A 159 12.08 -11.54 6.10
N ASP A 160 10.87 -11.74 5.59
CA ASP A 160 9.70 -10.91 5.80
C ASP A 160 8.41 -11.75 5.80
N CYS A 161 7.27 -11.11 6.11
CA CYS A 161 5.99 -11.81 6.27
C CYS A 161 5.49 -12.54 5.02
N THR A 162 6.15 -12.38 3.86
CA THR A 162 5.74 -12.96 2.58
C THR A 162 6.84 -13.79 1.92
N SER A 163 8.03 -13.91 2.50
CA SER A 163 9.14 -14.75 1.97
C SER A 163 9.27 -16.10 2.66
N ASP A 164 8.86 -16.19 3.93
CA ASP A 164 9.17 -17.31 4.80
C ASP A 164 7.93 -18.13 5.16
N ILE A 165 8.15 -19.42 5.37
CA ILE A 165 7.14 -20.35 5.90
C ILE A 165 7.76 -21.01 7.13
N TRP A 166 7.15 -20.81 8.29
CA TRP A 166 7.63 -21.34 9.56
C TRP A 166 7.10 -22.75 9.80
N LEU A 167 8.01 -23.71 9.94
CA LEU A 167 7.69 -25.04 10.44
C LEU A 167 7.85 -25.05 11.95
N VAL A 168 6.79 -25.39 12.67
CA VAL A 168 6.86 -25.60 14.11
C VAL A 168 7.23 -27.07 14.34
N GLU A 169 8.36 -27.33 14.98
CA GLU A 169 8.63 -28.65 15.54
C GLU A 169 7.64 -28.87 16.69
N ASN A 170 6.62 -29.70 16.44
CA ASN A 170 5.76 -30.19 17.50
C ASN A 170 6.59 -31.11 18.40
N GLY A 171 7.22 -30.54 19.41
CA GLY A 171 8.00 -31.28 20.40
C GLY A 171 7.11 -32.31 21.10
N THR A 172 7.26 -33.57 20.74
CA THR A 172 7.02 -34.66 21.68
C THR A 172 8.19 -34.70 22.66
N ASN A 173 8.01 -34.10 23.83
CA ASN A 173 8.68 -34.49 25.07
C ASN A 173 7.62 -34.97 26.05
#